data_AF-A0A2E4YZ76-F1
#
_entry.id   AF-A0A2E4YZ76-F1
#
_cell.length_a   1.000
_cell.length_b   1.000
_cell.length_c   1.000
_cell.angle_alpha   90.00
_cell.angle_beta   90.00
_cell.angle_gamma   90.00
#
_symmetry.space_group_name_H-M   'P 1'
#
loop_
_entity.id
_entity.type
_entity.pdbx_description
1 polymer ?
#
loop_
_entity_poly.entity_id
_entity_poly.type
_entity_poly.pdbx_seq_one_letter_code
_entity_poly.pdbx_strand_id
1 'polypeptide(L)'
;MAHDYIGVGMLIIIGIGFPIVSFIMNRLFRPMPDRDNPNITRTYFQEGYEVDHSNYPRRLTTYECGSDPIGEAQIQFHFQYYWYALIFLVFDVAFMFIALGGMLTVEGADQQTIQLAVSGAVSLLFFFAITSLGVWHVFRKRGKIYI
;
A
#
# COMPACT_ATOMS: atom_id res chain seq x y z
N MET A 1 -12.32 -27.24 -3.41
CA MET A 1 -11.10 -26.74 -2.72
C MET A 1 -10.19 -25.98 -3.69
N ALA A 2 -9.37 -26.62 -4.55
CA ALA A 2 -8.46 -25.88 -5.44
C ALA A 2 -9.17 -25.13 -6.59
N HIS A 3 -10.29 -25.68 -7.08
CA HIS A 3 -11.08 -25.05 -8.14
C HIS A 3 -11.78 -23.76 -7.69
N ASP A 4 -12.06 -23.60 -6.39
CA ASP A 4 -12.74 -22.43 -5.84
C ASP A 4 -11.86 -21.17 -5.88
N TYR A 5 -10.53 -21.35 -5.93
CA TYR A 5 -9.57 -20.27 -6.03
C TYR A 5 -9.18 -19.92 -7.47
N ILE A 6 -9.72 -20.63 -8.48
CA ILE A 6 -9.42 -20.33 -9.90
C ILE A 6 -9.84 -18.90 -10.23
N GLY A 7 -11.00 -18.43 -9.76
CA GLY A 7 -11.45 -17.06 -9.96
C GLY A 7 -10.50 -16.02 -9.35
N VAL A 8 -10.01 -16.26 -8.13
CA VAL A 8 -9.03 -15.39 -7.45
C VAL A 8 -7.70 -15.37 -8.22
N GLY A 9 -7.23 -16.53 -8.67
CA GLY A 9 -6.03 -16.64 -9.49
C GLY A 9 -6.14 -15.87 -10.81
N MET A 10 -7.28 -15.98 -11.50
CA MET A 10 -7.53 -15.20 -12.72
C MET A 10 -7.55 -13.69 -12.44
N LEU A 11 -8.18 -13.24 -11.36
CA LEU A 11 -8.20 -11.83 -10.97
C LEU A 11 -6.80 -11.29 -10.68
N ILE A 12 -5.94 -12.07 -10.03
CA ILE A 12 -4.55 -11.67 -9.79
C ILE A 12 -3.78 -11.57 -11.11
N ILE A 13 -3.92 -12.55 -12.00
CA ILE A 13 -3.26 -12.54 -13.31
C ILE A 13 -3.70 -11.34 -14.14
N ILE A 14 -4.99 -11.04 -14.17
CA ILE A 14 -5.53 -9.88 -14.90
C ILE A 14 -5.08 -8.57 -14.22
N GLY A 15 -5.17 -8.51 -12.89
CA GLY A 15 -4.83 -7.32 -12.10
C GLY A 15 -3.36 -6.92 -12.19
N ILE A 16 -2.44 -7.90 -12.29
CA ILE A 16 -1.01 -7.67 -12.51
C ILE A 16 -0.71 -7.53 -14.00
N GLY A 17 -1.37 -8.32 -14.85
CA GLY A 17 -1.17 -8.31 -16.30
C GLY A 17 -1.54 -6.98 -16.92
N PHE A 18 -2.62 -6.35 -16.49
CA PHE A 18 -3.08 -5.07 -17.00
C PHE A 18 -2.03 -3.93 -16.86
N PRO A 19 -1.48 -3.62 -15.67
CA PRO A 19 -0.44 -2.60 -15.55
C PRO A 19 0.84 -2.99 -16.28
N ILE A 20 1.24 -4.27 -16.29
CA ILE A 20 2.43 -4.72 -17.02
C ILE A 20 2.27 -4.49 -18.52
N VAL A 21 1.17 -4.93 -19.12
CA VAL A 21 0.88 -4.71 -20.54
C VAL A 21 0.82 -3.21 -20.83
N SER A 22 0.19 -2.42 -19.96
CA SER A 22 0.17 -0.96 -20.08
C SER A 22 1.59 -0.35 -20.09
N PHE A 23 2.47 -0.79 -19.19
CA PHE A 23 3.87 -0.34 -19.16
C PHE A 23 4.66 -0.78 -20.40
N ILE A 24 4.44 -2.00 -20.91
CA ILE A 24 5.09 -2.51 -22.12
C ILE A 24 4.61 -1.71 -23.33
N MET A 25 3.31 -1.49 -23.46
CA MET A 25 2.73 -0.69 -24.55
C MET A 25 3.22 0.75 -24.49
N ASN A 26 3.21 1.38 -23.31
CA ASN A 26 3.77 2.71 -23.13
C ASN A 26 5.27 2.72 -23.48
N ARG A 27 6.04 1.71 -23.09
CA ARG A 27 7.44 1.61 -23.48
C ARG A 27 7.61 1.45 -24.99
N LEU A 28 6.75 0.71 -25.65
CA LEU A 28 6.82 0.48 -27.09
C LEU A 28 6.56 1.76 -27.90
N PHE A 29 5.60 2.58 -27.46
CA PHE A 29 5.19 3.81 -28.16
C PHE A 29 5.83 5.10 -27.64
N ARG A 30 6.44 5.10 -26.45
CA ARG A 30 7.09 6.32 -25.92
C ARG A 30 8.37 6.64 -26.71
N PRO A 31 8.67 7.94 -26.93
CA PRO A 31 9.98 8.36 -27.41
C PRO A 31 11.09 7.94 -26.43
N MET A 32 12.16 7.36 -26.96
CA MET A 32 13.36 7.01 -26.19
C MET A 32 14.54 7.88 -26.64
N PRO A 33 15.49 8.20 -25.74
CA PRO A 33 16.72 8.89 -26.12
C PRO A 33 17.47 8.09 -27.18
N ASP A 34 17.97 8.78 -28.20
CA ASP A 34 18.80 8.16 -29.19
C ASP A 34 20.16 7.76 -28.60
N ARG A 35 20.69 6.62 -29.08
CA ARG A 35 21.99 6.11 -28.65
C ARG A 35 23.14 6.98 -29.16
N ASP A 36 23.01 7.53 -30.36
CA ASP A 36 24.05 8.35 -30.99
C ASP A 36 23.99 9.82 -30.54
N ASN A 37 22.78 10.32 -30.23
CA ASN A 37 22.59 11.65 -29.65
C ASN A 37 21.56 11.61 -28.49
N PRO A 38 22.01 11.61 -27.22
CA PRO A 38 21.13 11.47 -26.06
C PRO A 38 20.18 12.66 -25.85
N ASN A 39 20.41 13.80 -26.53
CA ASN A 39 19.54 14.96 -26.45
C ASN A 39 18.29 14.82 -27.31
N ILE A 40 18.26 13.92 -28.29
CA ILE A 40 17.10 13.72 -29.17
C ILE A 40 16.32 12.50 -28.69
N THR A 41 14.99 12.61 -28.64
CA THR A 41 14.11 11.46 -28.43
C THR A 41 13.36 11.11 -29.69
N ARG A 42 13.36 9.82 -30.05
CA ARG A 42 12.65 9.27 -31.21
C ARG A 42 11.84 8.02 -30.85
N THR A 43 10.78 7.76 -31.60
CA THR A 43 9.91 6.58 -31.45
C THR A 43 10.06 5.67 -32.65
N TYR A 44 10.09 4.35 -32.45
CA TYR A 44 10.23 3.38 -33.55
C TYR A 44 9.08 3.40 -34.56
N PHE A 45 7.85 3.72 -34.13
CA PHE A 45 6.63 3.64 -34.97
C PHE A 45 6.19 4.97 -35.58
N GLN A 46 6.80 6.08 -35.19
CA GLN A 46 6.46 7.43 -35.65
C GLN A 46 7.70 8.07 -36.24
N GLU A 47 8.02 7.66 -37.45
CA GLU A 47 9.16 8.19 -38.19
C GLU A 47 8.96 9.69 -38.49
N GLY A 48 9.99 10.49 -38.23
CA GLY A 48 9.93 11.96 -38.35
C GLY A 48 9.40 12.70 -37.11
N TYR A 49 8.92 12.00 -36.06
CA TYR A 49 8.59 12.63 -34.78
C TYR A 49 9.81 12.59 -33.83
N GLU A 50 10.72 13.53 -34.04
CA GLU A 50 11.91 13.71 -33.21
C GLU A 50 11.79 15.01 -32.42
N VAL A 51 12.15 14.95 -31.14
CA VAL A 51 12.16 16.12 -30.25
C VAL A 51 13.57 16.30 -29.71
N ASP A 52 14.17 17.46 -29.97
CA ASP A 52 15.46 17.85 -29.41
C ASP A 52 15.27 18.48 -28.02
N HIS A 53 15.99 17.95 -27.05
CA HIS A 53 15.99 18.37 -25.66
C HIS A 53 17.27 19.11 -25.24
N SER A 54 18.11 19.53 -26.20
CA SER A 54 19.33 20.31 -25.93
C SER A 54 19.08 21.56 -25.08
N ASN A 55 17.91 22.19 -25.22
CA ASN A 55 17.49 23.37 -24.45
C ASN A 55 16.92 23.03 -23.06
N TYR A 56 16.83 21.76 -22.68
CA TYR A 56 16.32 21.29 -21.39
C TYR A 56 17.40 20.57 -20.56
N PRO A 57 18.46 21.28 -20.13
CA PRO A 57 19.59 20.67 -19.42
C PRO A 57 19.18 20.04 -18.08
N ARG A 58 18.05 20.47 -17.50
CA ARG A 58 17.48 19.97 -16.23
C ARG A 58 16.41 18.87 -16.40
N ARG A 59 16.28 18.25 -17.59
CA ARG A 59 15.29 17.19 -17.84
C ARG A 59 15.45 15.95 -16.94
N LEU A 60 16.68 15.63 -16.57
CA LEU A 60 17.02 14.45 -15.75
C LEU A 60 17.39 14.80 -14.31
N THR A 61 17.20 16.05 -13.89
CA THR A 61 17.43 16.48 -12.51
C THR A 61 16.14 16.43 -11.71
N THR A 62 16.25 16.38 -10.37
CA THR A 62 15.10 16.48 -9.47
C THR A 62 14.32 17.77 -9.74
N TYR A 63 12.99 17.69 -9.68
CA TYR A 63 12.13 18.84 -9.82
C TYR A 63 12.28 19.78 -8.60
N GLU A 64 12.49 21.07 -8.87
CA GLU A 64 12.62 22.14 -7.89
C GLU A 64 11.73 23.33 -8.28
N CYS A 65 11.61 24.34 -7.42
CA CYS A 65 10.81 25.55 -7.68
C CYS A 65 11.47 26.55 -8.66
N GLY A 66 12.52 26.14 -9.38
CA GLY A 66 13.22 26.95 -10.38
C GLY A 66 14.60 27.46 -9.94
N SER A 67 14.95 27.34 -8.66
CA SER A 67 16.29 27.57 -8.13
C SER A 67 17.10 26.28 -8.06
N ASP A 68 18.43 26.40 -8.11
CA ASP A 68 19.31 25.26 -7.84
C ASP A 68 19.21 24.86 -6.36
N PRO A 69 19.27 23.55 -6.04
CA PRO A 69 19.12 23.08 -4.68
C PRO A 69 20.30 23.54 -3.82
N ILE A 70 20.01 24.02 -2.61
CA ILE A 70 21.00 24.48 -1.65
C ILE A 70 20.86 23.65 -0.37
N GLY A 71 21.98 23.08 0.07
CA GLY A 71 22.05 22.26 1.28
C GLY A 71 21.78 20.79 1.03
N GLU A 72 21.88 20.01 2.10
CA GLU A 72 21.63 18.57 2.09
C GLU A 72 20.13 18.29 2.27
N ALA A 73 19.61 17.28 1.56
CA ALA A 73 18.21 16.84 1.68
C ALA A 73 18.00 16.09 3.01
N GLN A 74 17.92 16.83 4.11
CA GLN A 74 17.67 16.29 5.45
C GLN A 74 16.20 16.46 5.84
N ILE A 75 15.54 15.34 6.12
CA ILE A 75 14.15 15.33 6.61
C ILE A 75 14.18 15.20 8.14
N GLN A 76 13.51 16.12 8.83
CA GLN A 76 13.27 16.00 10.27
C GLN A 76 12.12 15.03 10.52
N PHE A 77 12.46 13.77 10.81
CA PHE A 77 11.48 12.74 11.10
C PHE A 77 10.79 13.01 12.44
N HIS A 78 9.50 13.34 12.36
CA HIS A 78 8.64 13.43 13.53
C HIS A 78 8.31 12.01 14.02
N PHE A 79 8.52 11.76 15.32
CA PHE A 79 8.24 10.45 15.93
C PHE A 79 6.76 10.02 15.86
N GLN A 80 5.86 10.93 15.45
CA GLN A 80 4.43 10.69 15.32
C GLN A 80 4.11 9.60 14.28
N TYR A 81 4.84 9.53 13.17
CA TYR A 81 4.63 8.50 12.14
C TYR A 81 4.84 7.08 12.68
N TYR A 82 5.82 6.91 13.58
CA TYR A 82 6.08 5.63 14.23
C TYR A 82 4.94 5.20 15.15
N TRP A 83 4.32 6.14 15.88
CA TRP A 83 3.16 5.83 16.72
C TRP A 83 1.97 5.36 15.92
N TYR A 84 1.69 5.99 14.77
CA TYR A 84 0.60 5.54 13.90
C TYR A 84 0.85 4.12 13.39
N ALA A 85 2.07 3.81 12.93
CA ALA A 85 2.43 2.47 12.48
C ALA A 85 2.29 1.42 13.60
N LEU A 86 2.72 1.73 14.83
CA LEU A 86 2.60 0.83 15.97
C LEU A 86 1.14 0.57 16.37
N ILE A 87 0.31 1.61 16.43
CA ILE A 87 -1.11 1.46 16.78
C ILE A 87 -1.81 0.63 15.70
N PHE A 88 -1.53 0.90 14.42
CA PHE A 88 -2.07 0.14 13.30
C PHE A 88 -1.67 -1.33 13.39
N LEU A 89 -0.39 -1.64 13.60
CA LEU A 89 0.11 -3.02 13.72
C LEU A 89 -0.56 -3.79 14.87
N VAL A 90 -0.68 -3.17 16.05
CA VAL A 90 -1.33 -3.81 17.21
C VAL A 90 -2.81 -4.05 16.92
N PHE A 91 -3.48 -3.10 16.29
CA PHE A 91 -4.88 -3.26 15.91
C PHE A 91 -5.09 -4.33 14.84
N ASP A 92 -4.20 -4.41 13.84
CA ASP A 92 -4.24 -5.42 12.77
C ASP A 92 -4.12 -6.85 13.33
N VAL A 93 -3.15 -7.07 14.23
CA VAL A 93 -2.99 -8.34 14.94
C VAL A 93 -4.21 -8.65 15.81
N ALA A 94 -4.76 -7.67 16.52
CA ALA A 94 -5.96 -7.88 17.33
C ALA A 94 -7.19 -8.22 16.46
N PHE A 95 -7.36 -7.55 15.32
CA PHE A 95 -8.42 -7.85 14.36
C PHE A 95 -8.29 -9.28 13.82
N MET A 96 -7.07 -9.73 13.49
CA MET A 96 -6.81 -11.12 13.07
C MET A 96 -7.30 -12.13 14.11
N PHE A 97 -7.04 -11.90 15.40
CA PHE A 97 -7.54 -12.77 16.48
C PHE A 97 -9.07 -12.75 16.60
N ILE A 98 -9.69 -11.58 16.45
CA ILE A 98 -11.16 -11.45 16.50
C ILE A 98 -11.80 -12.14 15.30
N ALA A 99 -11.25 -11.97 14.10
CA ALA A 99 -11.78 -12.56 12.88
C ALA A 99 -11.65 -14.09 12.88
N LEU A 100 -10.46 -14.61 13.18
CA LEU A 100 -10.22 -16.05 13.24
C LEU A 100 -11.00 -16.69 14.39
N GLY A 101 -10.93 -16.11 15.59
CA GLY A 101 -11.68 -16.57 16.75
C GLY A 101 -13.19 -16.53 16.49
N GLY A 102 -13.69 -15.46 15.87
CA GLY A 102 -15.09 -15.32 15.49
C GLY A 102 -15.57 -16.43 14.55
N MET A 103 -14.82 -16.71 13.49
CA MET A 103 -15.14 -17.81 12.57
C MET A 103 -15.21 -19.16 13.30
N LEU A 104 -14.23 -19.48 14.14
CA LEU A 104 -14.21 -20.73 14.91
C LEU A 104 -15.40 -20.84 15.88
N THR A 105 -15.79 -19.74 16.52
CA THR A 105 -16.96 -19.74 17.43
C THR A 105 -18.28 -19.95 16.70
N VAL A 106 -18.39 -19.47 15.45
CA VAL A 106 -19.59 -19.64 14.62
C VAL A 106 -19.66 -21.05 14.03
N GLU A 107 -18.55 -21.60 13.57
CA GLU A 107 -18.49 -22.98 13.05
C GLU A 107 -18.76 -24.03 14.13
N GLY A 108 -18.32 -23.80 15.37
CA GLY A 108 -18.55 -24.70 16.50
C GLY A 108 -19.97 -24.65 17.10
N ALA A 109 -20.86 -23.78 16.58
CA ALA A 109 -22.21 -23.55 17.10
C ALA A 109 -23.24 -24.58 16.62
N ASP A 110 -22.87 -25.86 16.55
CA ASP A 110 -23.84 -26.94 16.34
C ASP A 110 -24.73 -27.10 17.59
N GLN A 111 -25.94 -27.64 17.42
CA GLN A 111 -27.05 -27.56 18.39
C GLN A 111 -26.75 -28.19 19.76
N GLN A 112 -25.67 -28.99 19.88
CA GLN A 112 -25.18 -29.61 21.13
C GLN A 112 -24.10 -28.79 21.88
N THR A 113 -23.51 -27.75 21.30
CA THR A 113 -22.33 -27.02 21.84
C THR A 113 -22.58 -25.55 22.15
N ILE A 114 -23.82 -25.17 22.44
CA ILE A 114 -24.21 -23.77 22.74
C ILE A 114 -23.35 -23.15 23.86
N GLN A 115 -23.03 -23.92 24.91
CA GLN A 115 -22.21 -23.42 26.02
C GLN A 115 -20.78 -23.04 25.59
N LEU A 116 -20.19 -23.81 24.67
CA LEU A 116 -18.85 -23.54 24.17
C LEU A 116 -18.84 -22.29 23.29
N ALA A 117 -19.83 -22.16 22.39
CA ALA A 117 -19.99 -20.99 21.53
C ALA A 117 -20.20 -19.70 22.35
N VAL A 118 -21.05 -19.74 23.38
CA VAL A 118 -21.26 -18.59 24.29
C VAL A 118 -19.96 -18.23 25.02
N SER A 119 -19.23 -19.21 25.53
CA SER A 119 -17.96 -18.96 26.23
C SER A 119 -16.89 -18.33 25.32
N GLY A 120 -16.81 -18.79 24.06
CA GLY A 120 -15.95 -18.23 23.04
C GLY A 120 -16.33 -16.79 22.69
N ALA A 121 -17.62 -16.52 22.45
CA ALA A 121 -18.10 -15.17 22.18
C ALA A 121 -17.82 -14.20 23.33
N VAL A 122 -18.00 -14.64 24.59
CA VAL A 122 -17.66 -13.84 25.78
C VAL A 122 -16.15 -13.54 25.83
N SER A 123 -15.30 -14.52 25.53
CA SER A 123 -13.85 -14.31 25.50
C SER A 123 -13.42 -13.30 24.42
N LEU A 124 -14.04 -13.34 23.24
CA LEU A 124 -13.78 -12.39 22.16
C LEU A 124 -14.27 -10.98 22.49
N LEU A 125 -15.43 -10.85 23.15
CA LEU A 125 -15.93 -9.57 23.65
C LEU A 125 -14.99 -8.98 24.70
N PHE A 126 -14.50 -9.81 25.63
CA PHE A 126 -13.52 -9.38 26.63
C PHE A 126 -12.21 -8.92 26.00
N PHE A 127 -11.69 -9.67 25.02
CA PHE A 127 -10.51 -9.31 24.25
C PHE A 127 -10.71 -7.98 23.49
N PHE A 128 -11.84 -7.82 22.80
CA PHE A 128 -12.17 -6.59 22.09
C PHE A 128 -12.26 -5.39 23.03
N ALA A 129 -12.84 -5.55 24.22
CA ALA A 129 -12.92 -4.50 25.23
C ALA A 129 -11.52 -4.05 25.70
N ILE A 130 -10.62 -4.98 25.99
CA ILE A 130 -9.25 -4.66 26.39
C ILE A 130 -8.48 -3.96 25.28
N THR A 131 -8.54 -4.47 24.04
CA THR A 131 -7.85 -3.83 22.91
C THR A 131 -8.40 -2.43 22.66
N SER A 132 -9.72 -2.25 22.71
CA SER A 132 -10.37 -0.93 22.55
C SER A 132 -9.97 0.05 23.67
N LEU A 133 -9.86 -0.42 24.92
CA LEU A 133 -9.36 0.38 26.03
C LEU A 133 -7.89 0.78 25.84
N GLY A 134 -7.05 -0.12 25.33
CA GLY A 134 -5.66 0.17 25.00
C GLY A 134 -5.54 1.28 23.96
N VAL A 135 -6.34 1.19 22.89
CA VAL A 135 -6.41 2.21 21.83
C VAL A 135 -6.90 3.54 22.40
N TRP A 136 -8.00 3.53 23.16
CA TRP A 136 -8.53 4.72 23.82
C TRP A 136 -7.49 5.40 24.73
N HIS A 137 -6.74 4.61 25.50
CA HIS A 137 -5.68 5.11 26.37
C HIS A 137 -4.57 5.82 25.59
N VAL A 138 -4.13 5.24 24.48
CA VAL A 138 -3.08 5.82 23.62
C VAL A 138 -3.56 7.15 23.03
N PHE A 139 -4.79 7.20 22.50
CA PHE A 139 -5.34 8.44 21.95
C PHE A 139 -5.50 9.54 23.01
N ARG A 140 -5.95 9.19 24.22
CA ARG A 140 -6.08 10.15 25.32
C ARG A 140 -4.73 10.77 25.71
N LYS A 141 -3.64 9.98 25.72
CA LYS A 141 -2.31 10.45 26.10
C LYS A 141 -1.58 11.22 24.99
N ARG A 142 -1.98 11.07 23.73
CA ARG A 142 -1.26 11.63 22.56
C ARG A 142 -2.01 12.78 21.88
N GLY A 143 -2.86 13.50 22.61
CA GLY A 143 -3.80 14.53 22.11
C GLY A 143 -3.23 15.80 21.45
N LYS A 144 -1.98 15.80 20.96
CA LYS A 144 -1.46 16.84 20.06
C LYS A 144 -0.88 16.18 18.82
N ILE A 145 -1.71 16.15 17.78
CA ILE A 145 -1.33 15.77 16.43
C ILE A 145 -0.78 17.04 15.80
N TYR A 146 0.49 17.02 15.40
CA TYR A 146 1.07 18.10 14.62
C TYR A 146 1.06 17.62 13.17
N ILE A 147 0.03 18.03 12.43
CA ILE A 147 0.01 17.92 10.96
C ILE A 147 0.68 19.14 10.35
#